data_AF-A0A661HGQ3-F1
#
_entry.id   AF-A0A661HGQ3-F1
#
_cell.length_a   1.000
_cell.length_b   1.000
_cell.length_c   1.000
_cell.angle_alpha   90.00
_cell.angle_beta   90.00
_cell.angle_gamma   90.00
#
_symmetry.space_group_name_H-M   'P 1'
#
loop_
_entity.id
_entity.type
_entity.pdbx_description
1 polymer ?
#
loop_
_entity_poly.entity_id
_entity_poly.type
_entity_poly.pdbx_seq_one_letter_code
_entity_poly.pdbx_strand_id
1 'polypeptide(L)'
;CASEPYTPNLKELLAKMNMQNNYKGLYRFLEYLNRAKVFSIVRAKTKGDNIFTKPDKIYLNNTNLHFAYCATHNTGTSREVFFHSMLKVEHSLSIPKKGDFMVDDIYTFEIGGKNKSFKQIKDIPHSFVVLDDIEIGSGDKIPLWLFGFLY
;
A
#
# COMPACT_ATOMS: atom_id res chain seq x y z
N CYS A 1 2.82 -0.25 -16.55
CA CYS A 1 1.64 -0.28 -15.67
C CYS A 1 1.27 1.14 -15.40
N ALA A 2 0.20 1.63 -16.02
CA ALA A 2 -0.32 2.96 -15.72
C ALA A 2 -1.21 2.96 -14.46
N SER A 3 -1.45 1.80 -13.84
CA SER A 3 -2.39 1.69 -12.74
C SER A 3 -1.77 2.23 -11.46
N GLU A 4 -2.42 3.26 -10.92
CA GLU A 4 -2.41 3.66 -9.51
C GLU A 4 -2.66 2.45 -8.58
N PRO A 5 -2.49 2.57 -7.24
CA PRO A 5 -2.75 1.46 -6.33
C PRO A 5 -4.10 0.80 -6.64
N TYR A 6 -4.06 -0.47 -7.05
CA TYR A 6 -5.24 -1.10 -7.61
C TYR A 6 -6.20 -1.43 -6.48
N THR A 7 -7.29 -0.68 -6.39
CA THR A 7 -8.47 -1.09 -5.62
C THR A 7 -9.23 -2.12 -6.46
N PRO A 8 -9.27 -3.39 -6.05
CA PRO A 8 -9.74 -4.44 -6.93
C PRO A 8 -11.24 -4.36 -7.21
N ASN A 9 -11.58 -4.30 -8.48
CA ASN A 9 -12.92 -4.58 -8.96
C ASN A 9 -13.06 -6.09 -9.16
N LEU A 10 -13.48 -6.79 -8.10
CA LEU A 10 -13.53 -8.26 -8.10
C LEU A 10 -14.42 -8.84 -9.20
N LYS A 11 -15.50 -8.15 -9.58
CA LYS A 11 -16.39 -8.58 -10.68
C LYS A 11 -15.67 -8.56 -12.01
N GLU A 12 -14.94 -7.48 -12.28
CA GLU A 12 -14.15 -7.33 -13.50
C GLU A 12 -13.02 -8.36 -13.54
N LEU A 13 -12.35 -8.59 -12.41
CA LEU A 13 -11.27 -9.57 -12.32
C LEU A 13 -11.77 -11.01 -12.55
N LEU A 14 -12.90 -11.38 -11.96
CA LEU A 14 -13.56 -12.67 -12.21
C LEU A 14 -13.93 -12.84 -13.68
N ALA A 15 -14.46 -11.81 -14.32
CA ALA A 15 -14.81 -11.83 -15.74
C ALA A 15 -13.55 -12.03 -16.61
N LYS A 16 -12.48 -11.28 -16.35
CA LYS A 16 -11.20 -11.40 -17.08
C LYS A 16 -10.53 -12.76 -16.90
N MET A 17 -10.70 -13.39 -15.74
CA MET A 17 -10.15 -14.72 -15.46
C MET A 17 -11.11 -15.86 -15.86
N ASN A 18 -12.26 -15.57 -16.46
CA ASN A 18 -13.31 -16.55 -16.79
C ASN A 18 -13.76 -17.40 -15.58
N MET A 19 -13.79 -16.79 -14.39
CA MET A 19 -14.11 -17.47 -13.12
C MET A 19 -15.57 -17.32 -12.68
N GLN A 20 -16.42 -16.69 -13.51
CA GLN A 20 -17.84 -16.46 -13.23
C GLN A 20 -18.06 -15.86 -11.82
N ASN A 21 -18.83 -16.51 -10.94
CA ASN A 21 -19.09 -16.04 -9.57
C ASN A 21 -18.18 -16.71 -8.50
N ASN A 22 -17.01 -17.23 -8.89
CA ASN A 22 -16.12 -17.94 -7.97
C ASN A 22 -15.22 -16.98 -7.14
N TYR A 23 -15.84 -16.13 -6.31
CA TYR A 23 -15.13 -15.21 -5.42
C TYR A 23 -14.17 -15.94 -4.47
N LYS A 24 -14.57 -17.08 -3.91
CA LYS A 24 -13.72 -17.87 -2.99
C LYS A 24 -12.46 -18.39 -3.68
N GLY A 25 -12.54 -18.75 -4.96
CA GLY A 25 -11.38 -19.13 -5.76
C GLY A 25 -10.47 -17.94 -6.03
N LEU A 26 -11.06 -16.80 -6.40
CA LEU A 26 -10.30 -15.57 -6.65
C LEU A 26 -9.53 -15.13 -5.41
N TYR A 27 -10.18 -15.09 -4.23
CA TYR A 27 -9.52 -14.75 -2.98
C TYR A 27 -8.37 -15.71 -2.64
N ARG A 28 -8.53 -17.01 -2.91
CA ARG A 28 -7.43 -17.97 -2.73
C ARG A 28 -6.26 -17.70 -3.66
N PHE A 29 -6.50 -17.36 -4.93
CA PHE A 29 -5.41 -17.00 -5.84
C PHE A 29 -4.69 -15.73 -5.43
N LEU A 30 -5.43 -14.70 -5.01
CA LEU A 30 -4.83 -13.48 -4.47
C LEU A 30 -3.97 -13.79 -3.24
N GLU A 31 -4.46 -14.63 -2.33
CA GLU A 31 -3.70 -15.06 -1.16
C GLU A 31 -2.44 -15.86 -1.54
N TYR A 32 -2.52 -16.76 -2.54
CA TYR A 32 -1.34 -17.47 -3.02
C TYR A 32 -0.29 -16.53 -3.61
N LEU A 33 -0.70 -15.52 -4.38
CA LEU A 33 0.21 -14.53 -4.94
C LEU A 33 0.82 -13.62 -3.86
N ASN A 34 0.06 -13.34 -2.79
CA ASN A 34 0.55 -12.63 -1.61
C ASN A 34 1.62 -13.45 -0.87
N ARG A 35 1.33 -14.72 -0.59
CA ARG A 35 2.28 -15.64 0.06
C ARG A 35 3.53 -15.92 -0.78
N ALA A 36 3.37 -15.94 -2.10
CA ALA A 36 4.48 -16.07 -3.05
C ALA A 36 5.30 -14.77 -3.20
N LYS A 37 4.98 -13.70 -2.46
CA LYS A 37 5.66 -12.39 -2.53
C LYS A 37 5.65 -11.78 -3.93
N VAL A 38 4.61 -12.08 -4.72
CA VAL A 38 4.36 -11.43 -6.01
C VAL A 38 3.52 -10.19 -5.79
N PHE A 39 2.43 -10.35 -5.04
CA PHE A 39 1.57 -9.25 -4.59
C PHE A 39 1.80 -8.96 -3.12
N SER A 40 1.39 -7.77 -2.72
CA SER A 40 1.19 -7.41 -1.33
C SER A 40 -0.23 -6.90 -1.17
N ILE A 41 -0.99 -7.56 -0.31
CA ILE A 41 -2.39 -7.23 -0.06
C ILE A 41 -2.50 -6.44 1.24
N VAL A 42 -3.08 -5.25 1.16
CA VAL A 42 -3.31 -4.38 2.32
C VAL A 42 -4.81 -4.20 2.51
N ARG A 43 -5.25 -4.32 3.76
CA ARG A 43 -6.65 -4.27 4.16
C ARG A 43 -6.86 -3.18 5.20
N ALA A 44 -8.06 -2.62 5.25
CA ALA A 44 -8.51 -1.83 6.38
C ALA A 44 -8.72 -2.76 7.58
N LYS A 45 -8.30 -2.30 8.76
CA LYS A 45 -8.51 -3.08 9.98
C LYS A 45 -10.00 -3.14 10.29
N THR A 46 -10.58 -4.33 10.18
CA THR A 46 -11.98 -4.61 10.53
C THR A 46 -12.04 -5.79 11.50
N LYS A 47 -13.17 -5.99 12.20
CA LYS A 47 -13.35 -7.05 13.22
C LYS A 47 -13.32 -8.50 12.66
N GLY A 48 -12.77 -8.72 11.47
CA GLY A 48 -12.73 -10.03 10.83
C GLY A 48 -11.70 -10.09 9.71
N ASP A 49 -10.42 -9.89 10.05
CA ASP A 49 -9.30 -10.14 9.14
C ASP A 49 -9.32 -11.61 8.69
N ASN A 50 -9.87 -11.83 7.50
CA ASN A 50 -10.00 -13.13 6.88
C ASN A 50 -9.59 -13.01 5.42
N ILE A 51 -8.98 -14.05 4.86
CA ILE A 51 -8.53 -14.10 3.46
C ILE A 51 -9.67 -13.86 2.45
N PHE A 52 -10.93 -14.05 2.87
CA PHE A 52 -12.14 -13.86 2.05
C PHE A 52 -12.75 -12.46 2.14
N THR A 53 -12.10 -11.51 2.81
CA THR A 53 -12.52 -10.11 2.76
C THR A 53 -11.98 -9.43 1.50
N LYS A 54 -12.75 -8.49 0.97
CA LYS A 54 -12.29 -7.66 -0.16
C LYS A 54 -11.05 -6.89 0.27
N PRO A 55 -9.94 -6.98 -0.48
CA PRO A 55 -8.79 -6.15 -0.22
C PRO A 55 -9.01 -4.71 -0.65
N ASP A 56 -8.47 -3.77 0.14
CA ASP A 56 -8.56 -2.34 -0.11
C ASP A 56 -7.53 -1.90 -1.13
N LYS A 57 -6.28 -2.35 -0.98
CA LYS A 57 -5.21 -2.10 -1.94
C LYS A 57 -4.45 -3.39 -2.25
N ILE A 58 -4.11 -3.58 -3.52
CA ILE A 58 -3.18 -4.61 -3.99
C ILE A 58 -2.00 -3.93 -4.66
N TYR A 59 -0.80 -4.23 -4.19
CA TYR A 59 0.47 -3.77 -4.76
C TYR A 59 1.25 -4.92 -5.37
N LEU A 60 2.18 -4.62 -6.28
CA LEU A 60 3.32 -5.52 -6.45
C LEU A 60 4.17 -5.49 -5.18
N ASN A 61 4.78 -6.62 -4.85
CA ASN A 61 5.36 -6.84 -3.53
C ASN A 61 6.50 -5.87 -3.15
N ASN A 62 7.22 -5.33 -4.13
CA ASN A 62 8.26 -4.30 -3.98
C ASN A 62 8.41 -3.47 -5.27
N THR A 63 9.20 -2.40 -5.19
CA THR A 63 9.45 -1.48 -6.31
C THR A 63 10.20 -2.14 -7.47
N ASN A 64 11.09 -3.11 -7.21
CA ASN A 64 11.80 -3.81 -8.29
C ASN A 64 10.85 -4.56 -9.22
N LEU A 65 9.77 -5.16 -8.69
CA LEU A 65 8.75 -5.81 -9.51
C LEU A 65 8.01 -4.83 -10.41
N HIS A 66 7.82 -3.58 -9.96
CA HIS A 66 7.32 -2.52 -10.83
C HIS A 66 8.29 -2.33 -12.00
N PHE A 67 9.57 -2.06 -11.72
CA PHE A 67 10.57 -1.85 -12.77
C PHE A 67 10.74 -3.04 -13.73
N ALA A 68 10.53 -4.28 -13.26
CA ALA A 68 10.65 -5.48 -14.09
C ALA A 68 9.42 -5.73 -14.98
N TYR A 69 8.20 -5.59 -14.45
CA TYR A 69 6.98 -6.03 -15.15
C TYR A 69 6.21 -4.92 -15.86
N CYS A 70 6.58 -3.66 -15.61
CA CYS A 70 5.81 -2.52 -16.08
C CYS A 70 6.66 -1.67 -17.04
N ALA A 71 6.15 -1.42 -18.26
CA ALA A 71 6.81 -0.51 -19.21
C ALA A 71 6.80 0.97 -18.76
N THR A 72 5.86 1.32 -17.89
CA THR A 72 5.67 2.65 -17.30
C THR A 72 5.33 2.48 -15.83
N HIS A 73 5.68 3.47 -15.00
CA HIS A 73 5.46 3.43 -13.56
C HIS A 73 4.90 4.74 -13.06
N ASN A 74 3.98 4.67 -12.09
CA ASN A 74 3.51 5.84 -11.36
C ASN A 74 4.42 6.08 -10.15
N THR A 75 5.05 7.26 -10.07
CA THR A 75 5.97 7.61 -8.97
C THR A 75 5.27 7.62 -7.62
N GLY A 76 4.01 8.09 -7.54
CA GLY A 76 3.21 8.05 -6.32
C GLY A 76 3.02 6.62 -5.80
N THR A 77 2.61 5.71 -6.68
CA THR A 77 2.51 4.29 -6.35
C THR A 77 3.86 3.71 -5.93
N SER A 78 4.94 4.08 -6.60
CA SER A 78 6.28 3.59 -6.27
C SER A 78 6.72 4.01 -4.86
N ARG A 79 6.36 5.23 -4.43
CA ARG A 79 6.61 5.71 -3.06
C ARG A 79 5.84 4.93 -2.01
N GLU A 80 4.54 4.71 -2.25
CA GLU A 80 3.69 3.91 -1.37
C GLU A 80 4.22 2.46 -1.27
N VAL A 81 4.58 1.86 -2.40
CA VAL A 81 5.13 0.50 -2.47
C VAL A 81 6.47 0.42 -1.75
N PHE A 82 7.35 1.40 -1.92
CA PHE A 82 8.62 1.46 -1.20
C PHE A 82 8.38 1.50 0.31
N PHE A 83 7.61 2.48 0.78
CA PHE A 83 7.26 2.64 2.20
C PHE A 83 6.68 1.36 2.78
N HIS A 84 5.66 0.81 2.13
CA HIS A 84 5.02 -0.43 2.52
C HIS A 84 6.01 -1.61 2.55
N SER A 85 6.87 -1.73 1.54
CA SER A 85 7.83 -2.84 1.44
C SER A 85 8.90 -2.84 2.51
N MET A 86 9.30 -1.66 3.00
CA MET A 86 10.29 -1.52 4.08
C MET A 86 9.66 -1.85 5.44
N LEU A 87 8.47 -1.34 5.73
CA LEU A 87 7.87 -1.49 7.06
C LEU A 87 7.21 -2.86 7.31
N LYS A 88 6.65 -3.50 6.27
CA LYS A 88 5.85 -4.73 6.44
C LYS A 88 6.59 -5.94 7.01
N VAL A 89 7.91 -5.86 7.12
CA VAL A 89 8.74 -6.94 7.64
C VAL A 89 8.52 -7.09 9.14
N GLU A 90 8.64 -5.98 9.87
CA GLU A 90 8.57 -5.97 11.34
C GLU A 90 7.31 -5.27 11.88
N HIS A 91 6.57 -4.56 11.02
CA HIS A 91 5.41 -3.79 11.42
C HIS A 91 4.14 -4.22 10.71
N SER A 92 3.00 -4.01 11.37
CA SER A 92 1.68 -4.22 10.80
C SER A 92 1.22 -2.97 10.06
N LEU A 93 0.73 -3.14 8.82
CA LEU A 93 0.20 -2.04 8.01
C LEU A 93 -1.25 -2.31 7.62
N SER A 94 -2.10 -1.30 7.80
CA SER A 94 -3.50 -1.33 7.38
C SER A 94 -3.90 -0.01 6.69
N ILE A 95 -5.05 -0.01 6.02
CA ILE A 95 -5.61 1.19 5.38
C ILE A 95 -6.52 1.93 6.38
N PRO A 96 -6.19 3.17 6.79
CA PRO A 96 -7.04 3.98 7.65
C PRO A 96 -8.18 4.65 6.87
N LYS A 97 -9.11 5.29 7.59
CA LYS A 97 -10.15 6.14 6.97
C LYS A 97 -9.60 7.44 6.37
N LYS A 98 -8.47 7.92 6.88
CA LYS A 98 -7.74 9.12 6.45
C LYS A 98 -6.25 8.82 6.52
N GLY A 99 -5.48 9.24 5.51
CA GLY A 99 -4.09 8.83 5.37
C GLY A 99 -3.95 7.64 4.39
N ASP A 100 -2.71 7.34 4.03
CA ASP A 100 -2.37 6.24 3.14
C ASP A 100 -2.18 4.91 3.88
N PHE A 101 -1.51 4.94 5.04
CA PHE A 101 -1.25 3.77 5.88
C PHE A 101 -1.41 4.07 7.37
N MET A 102 -1.85 3.06 8.12
CA MET A 102 -1.79 3.00 9.58
C MET A 102 -0.77 1.91 9.94
N VAL A 103 0.23 2.29 10.73
CA VAL A 103 1.30 1.39 11.21
C VAL A 103 1.07 1.10 12.69
N ASP A 104 1.05 -0.18 13.03
CA ASP A 104 0.88 -0.71 14.39
C ASP A 104 -0.31 -0.12 15.15
N ASP A 105 -1.35 0.26 14.40
CA ASP A 105 -2.59 0.86 14.93
C ASP A 105 -2.42 2.17 15.70
N ILE A 106 -1.23 2.77 15.63
CA ILE A 106 -0.85 3.96 16.41
C ILE A 106 -0.54 5.11 15.45
N TYR A 107 0.23 4.86 14.40
CA TYR A 107 0.82 5.90 13.57
C TYR A 107 0.14 5.98 12.21
N THR A 108 -0.36 7.16 11.85
CA THR A 108 -0.94 7.40 10.52
C THR A 108 0.06 8.08 9.61
N PHE A 109 0.30 7.52 8.43
CA PHE A 109 1.23 8.07 7.46
C PHE A 109 0.52 8.45 6.16
N GLU A 110 0.88 9.62 5.63
CA GLU A 110 0.51 10.10 4.30
C GLU A 110 1.78 10.19 3.45
N ILE A 111 1.79 9.56 2.27
CA ILE A 111 2.98 9.46 1.43
C ILE A 111 2.82 10.39 0.22
N GLY A 112 3.89 11.07 -0.16
CA GLY A 112 3.89 11.89 -1.35
C GLY A 112 5.25 12.43 -1.76
N GLY A 113 5.28 13.25 -2.82
CA GLY A 113 6.46 14.03 -3.17
C GLY A 113 6.55 15.33 -2.37
N LYS A 114 7.65 16.06 -2.51
CA LYS A 114 7.98 17.30 -1.76
C LYS A 114 6.85 18.30 -1.49
N ASN A 115 5.88 18.40 -2.41
CA ASN A 115 4.77 19.36 -2.32
C ASN A 115 3.52 18.82 -1.60
N LYS A 116 3.54 17.57 -1.11
CA LYS A 116 2.39 16.95 -0.44
C LYS A 116 2.09 17.69 0.87
N SER A 117 0.83 18.09 1.03
CA SER A 117 0.39 18.90 2.17
C SER A 117 -0.03 18.04 3.37
N PHE A 118 0.16 18.55 4.58
CA PHE A 118 -0.31 17.93 5.83
C PHE A 118 -1.84 17.98 6.03
N LYS A 119 -2.61 18.56 5.09
CA LYS A 119 -4.03 18.89 5.27
C LYS A 119 -4.92 17.69 5.55
N GLN A 120 -4.61 16.51 5.00
CA GLN A 120 -5.47 15.33 5.11
C GLN A 120 -5.48 14.73 6.53
N ILE A 121 -4.32 14.80 7.21
CA ILE A 121 -4.08 14.13 8.49
C ILE A 121 -3.84 15.12 9.64
N LYS A 122 -3.99 16.44 9.40
CA LYS A 122 -3.65 17.50 10.36
C LYS A 122 -4.25 17.38 11.77
N ASP A 123 -5.44 16.79 11.89
CA ASP A 123 -6.17 16.67 13.16
C ASP A 123 -6.07 15.25 13.74
N ILE A 124 -5.21 14.41 13.16
CA ILE A 124 -5.00 13.03 13.59
C ILE A 124 -3.76 13.00 14.49
N PRO A 125 -3.87 12.54 15.75
CA PRO A 125 -2.71 12.38 16.62
C PRO A 125 -1.75 11.35 16.06
N HIS A 126 -0.45 11.52 16.33
CA HIS A 126 0.60 10.59 15.86
C HIS A 126 0.59 10.40 14.34
N SER A 127 0.34 11.48 13.60
CA SER A 127 0.29 11.45 12.14
C SER A 127 1.49 12.16 11.51
N PHE A 128 2.01 11.59 10.43
CA PHE A 128 3.23 12.06 9.77
C PHE A 128 3.05 12.09 8.25
N VAL A 129 3.67 13.09 7.60
CA VAL A 129 3.79 13.09 6.14
C VAL A 129 5.17 12.59 5.75
N VAL A 130 5.20 11.54 4.95
CA VAL A 130 6.43 10.99 4.40
C VAL A 130 6.64 11.56 3.01
N LEU A 131 7.75 12.26 2.82
CA LEU A 131 8.04 13.04 1.63
C LEU A 131 9.22 12.49 0.87
N ASP A 132 9.00 12.22 -0.41
CA ASP A 132 10.05 12.03 -1.40
C ASP A 132 10.60 13.39 -1.89
N ASP A 133 11.81 13.37 -2.46
CA ASP A 133 12.54 14.56 -2.94
C ASP A 133 12.88 15.61 -1.84
N ILE A 134 13.13 15.16 -0.61
CA ILE A 134 13.66 15.99 0.48
C ILE A 134 14.83 15.31 1.20
N GLU A 135 15.80 16.10 1.66
CA GLU A 135 16.97 15.60 2.40
C GLU A 135 16.75 15.62 3.91
N ILE A 136 16.10 16.68 4.42
CA ILE A 136 15.97 16.95 5.85
C ILE A 136 14.49 17.01 6.23
N GLY A 137 14.11 16.27 7.26
CA GLY A 137 12.77 16.32 7.86
C GLY A 137 12.59 17.51 8.78
N SER A 138 11.34 17.88 9.06
CA SER A 138 11.02 18.96 10.00
C SER A 138 9.63 18.78 10.58
N GLY A 139 9.51 18.81 11.91
CA GLY A 139 8.26 18.51 12.61
C GLY A 139 7.75 17.13 12.23
N ASP A 140 6.48 17.03 11.87
CA ASP A 140 5.83 15.76 11.49
C ASP A 140 6.09 15.34 10.03
N LYS A 141 7.18 15.83 9.42
CA LYS A 141 7.59 15.48 8.06
C LYS A 141 8.86 14.65 8.06
N ILE A 142 8.79 13.47 7.44
CA ILE A 142 9.88 12.50 7.43
C ILE A 142 10.32 12.25 5.97
N PRO A 143 11.62 12.36 5.64
CA PRO A 143 12.13 11.97 4.34
C PRO A 143 11.88 10.48 4.05
N LEU A 144 11.34 10.17 2.87
CA LEU A 144 10.99 8.81 2.47
C LEU A 144 12.21 7.86 2.49
N TRP A 145 13.38 8.36 2.10
CA TRP A 145 14.60 7.56 2.01
C TRP A 145 15.06 7.00 3.37
N LEU A 146 14.68 7.61 4.49
CA LEU A 146 15.01 7.08 5.83
C LEU A 146 14.39 5.72 6.11
N PHE A 147 13.24 5.42 5.48
CA PHE A 147 12.59 4.11 5.64
C PHE A 147 13.40 2.98 4.99
N GLY A 148 14.38 3.29 4.11
CA GLY A 148 15.28 2.30 3.53
C GLY A 148 16.24 1.63 4.52
N PHE A 149 16.30 2.10 5.77
CA PHE A 149 17.10 1.52 6.85
C PHE A 149 16.30 0.60 7.79
N LEU A 150 15.01 0.39 7.53
CA LEU A 150 14.10 -0.38 8.40
C LEU A 150 13.86 -1.81 7.89
N TYR A 151 14.77 -2.36 7.09
CA TYR A 151 14.64 -3.67 6.44
C TYR A 151 14.89 -4.85 7.39
#